data_AF-A0A9D6C4N4-F1
#
_entry.id   AF-A0A9D6C4N4-F1
#
_cell.length_a   1.000
_cell.length_b   1.000
_cell.length_c   1.000
_cell.angle_alpha   90.00
_cell.angle_beta   90.00
_cell.angle_gamma   90.00
#
_symmetry.space_group_name_H-M   'P 1'
#
loop_
_entity.id
_entity.type
_entity.pdbx_description
1 polymer ?
#
loop_
_entity_poly.entity_id
_entity_poly.type
_entity_poly.pdbx_seq_one_letter_code
_entity_poly.pdbx_strand_id
1 'polypeptide(L)'
;MKRAWILLPLALAACDGSIPLWSKDYRTAATTRSYAAAPAQVLEAARTVVRLAGEPRDVQITNTASGIDAHRYFVGFVGMASITDDYRFSVTATPDGKGTAVSLSISAERMNMNSDEADIGVSPLLDGAQVQVADPYKLFFARMDYLLGKRPDWVSCAAAPAKLGASIALDPLCANSPDAAPPPRG
;
A
#
# COMPACT_ATOMS: atom_id res chain seq x y z
N MET A 1 54.32 34.38 -18.34
CA MET A 1 53.57 33.12 -18.17
C MET A 1 52.77 33.23 -16.87
N LYS A 2 51.43 33.37 -16.92
CA LYS A 2 50.55 33.40 -15.73
C LYS A 2 49.53 32.27 -15.88
N ARG A 3 49.62 31.24 -15.05
CA ARG A 3 48.66 30.13 -14.98
C ARG A 3 47.49 30.56 -14.08
N ALA A 4 46.32 30.78 -14.67
CA ALA A 4 45.07 30.97 -13.95
C ALA A 4 44.50 29.59 -13.59
N TRP A 5 44.38 29.31 -12.29
CA TRP A 5 43.71 28.12 -11.78
C TRP A 5 42.21 28.42 -11.69
N ILE A 6 41.41 27.75 -12.51
CA ILE A 6 39.95 27.77 -12.42
C ILE A 6 39.56 26.75 -11.35
N LEU A 7 39.14 27.23 -10.19
CA LEU A 7 38.46 26.42 -9.17
C LEU A 7 37.00 26.25 -9.61
N LEU A 8 36.65 25.02 -10.00
CA LEU A 8 35.28 24.61 -10.29
C LEU A 8 34.60 24.29 -8.95
N PRO A 9 33.55 25.02 -8.53
CA PRO A 9 32.82 24.67 -7.31
C PRO A 9 31.99 23.40 -7.56
N LEU A 10 32.33 22.31 -6.89
CA LEU A 10 31.48 21.13 -6.76
C LEU A 10 30.21 21.55 -6.01
N ALA A 11 29.10 21.69 -6.74
CA ALA A 11 27.78 21.77 -6.13
C ALA A 11 27.45 20.40 -5.52
N LEU A 12 27.66 20.28 -4.21
CA LEU A 12 27.08 19.21 -3.40
C LEU A 12 25.57 19.38 -3.45
N ALA A 13 24.90 18.65 -4.34
CA ALA A 13 23.47 18.42 -4.24
C ALA A 13 23.25 17.64 -2.94
N ALA A 14 22.89 18.34 -1.87
CA ALA A 14 22.33 17.73 -0.69
C ALA A 14 21.01 17.09 -1.12
N CYS A 15 20.97 15.75 -1.17
CA CYS A 15 19.71 15.02 -1.15
C CYS A 15 19.08 15.31 0.21
N ASP A 16 18.23 16.34 0.26
CA ASP A 16 17.34 16.55 1.39
C ASP A 16 16.43 15.32 1.46
N GLY A 17 16.68 14.47 2.46
CA GLY A 17 16.01 13.18 2.66
C GLY A 17 14.56 13.34 3.13
N SER A 18 14.01 14.55 3.09
CA SER A 18 12.59 14.79 3.35
C SER A 18 11.76 14.10 2.26
N ILE A 19 11.12 12.99 2.63
CA ILE A 19 10.06 12.37 1.82
C ILE A 19 9.02 13.47 1.58
N PRO A 20 8.77 13.90 0.33
CA PRO A 20 7.86 15.00 0.08
C PRO A 20 6.47 14.63 0.59
N LEU A 21 5.98 15.38 1.59
CA LEU A 21 4.61 15.27 2.06
C LEU A 21 3.68 15.43 0.85
N TRP A 22 2.75 14.51 0.70
CA TRP A 22 1.83 14.53 -0.44
C TRP A 22 1.06 15.84 -0.48
N SER A 23 1.04 16.48 -1.65
CA SER A 23 0.03 17.50 -1.91
C SER A 23 -1.36 16.86 -1.81
N LYS A 24 -2.38 17.67 -1.49
CA LYS A 24 -3.77 17.20 -1.42
C LYS A 24 -4.20 16.51 -2.72
N ASP A 25 -3.84 17.11 -3.86
CA ASP A 25 -4.20 16.58 -5.18
C ASP A 25 -3.47 15.26 -5.47
N TYR A 26 -2.19 15.16 -5.11
CA TYR A 26 -1.44 13.90 -5.24
C TYR A 26 -2.04 12.82 -4.35
N ARG A 27 -2.40 13.14 -3.11
CA ARG A 27 -3.07 12.21 -2.18
C ARG A 27 -4.36 11.70 -2.79
N THR A 28 -5.26 12.58 -3.23
CA THR A 28 -6.52 12.17 -3.86
C THR A 28 -6.26 11.30 -5.09
N ALA A 29 -5.31 11.66 -5.95
CA ALA A 29 -4.94 10.86 -7.11
C ALA A 29 -4.26 9.53 -6.75
N ALA A 30 -3.63 9.39 -5.59
CA ALA A 30 -3.05 8.13 -5.14
C ALA A 30 -4.12 7.22 -4.50
N THR A 31 -5.05 7.80 -3.73
CA THR A 31 -5.97 7.05 -2.86
C THR A 31 -7.38 6.86 -3.42
N THR A 32 -7.70 7.44 -4.58
CA THR A 32 -9.05 7.35 -5.15
C THR A 32 -9.08 6.86 -6.60
N ARG A 33 -10.10 6.09 -6.95
CA ARG A 33 -10.35 5.59 -8.32
C ARG A 33 -11.85 5.47 -8.60
N SER A 34 -12.28 5.78 -9.81
CA SER A 34 -13.66 5.50 -10.27
C SER A 34 -13.74 4.22 -11.11
N TYR A 35 -14.79 3.44 -10.88
CA TYR A 35 -15.10 2.22 -11.62
C TYR A 35 -16.51 2.28 -12.20
N ALA A 36 -16.66 1.85 -13.45
CA ALA A 36 -17.95 1.68 -14.11
C ALA A 36 -18.64 0.37 -13.64
N ALA A 37 -18.85 0.26 -12.32
CA ALA A 37 -19.44 -0.90 -11.66
C ALA A 37 -20.26 -0.43 -10.46
N ALA A 38 -21.21 -1.26 -10.02
CA ALA A 38 -22.04 -0.94 -8.86
C ALA A 38 -21.22 -0.96 -7.55
N PRO A 39 -21.59 -0.19 -6.52
CA PRO A 39 -20.83 -0.13 -5.26
C PRO A 39 -20.59 -1.50 -4.63
N ALA A 40 -21.59 -2.40 -4.69
CA ALA A 40 -21.45 -3.75 -4.17
C ALA A 40 -20.37 -4.58 -4.90
N GLN A 41 -20.29 -4.50 -6.23
CA GLN A 41 -19.26 -5.19 -7.01
C GLN A 41 -17.86 -4.67 -6.69
N VAL A 42 -17.76 -3.35 -6.53
CA VAL A 42 -16.52 -2.66 -6.21
C VAL A 42 -16.05 -2.99 -4.79
N LEU A 43 -16.94 -2.99 -3.80
CA LEU A 43 -16.61 -3.38 -2.43
C LEU A 43 -16.22 -4.85 -2.33
N GLU A 44 -16.83 -5.72 -3.13
CA GLU A 44 -16.47 -7.13 -3.17
C GLU A 44 -15.10 -7.37 -3.82
N ALA A 45 -14.74 -6.59 -4.83
CA ALA A 45 -13.39 -6.58 -5.37
C ALA A 45 -12.38 -6.11 -4.30
N ALA A 46 -12.69 -5.01 -3.60
CA ALA A 46 -11.82 -4.47 -2.54
C ALA A 46 -11.63 -5.48 -1.40
N ARG A 47 -12.71 -6.12 -0.97
CA ARG A 47 -12.69 -7.21 0.02
C ARG A 47 -11.78 -8.34 -0.42
N THR A 48 -11.86 -8.72 -1.70
CA THR A 48 -10.99 -9.78 -2.24
C THR A 48 -9.53 -9.36 -2.21
N VAL A 49 -9.18 -8.13 -2.58
CA VAL A 49 -7.79 -7.65 -2.51
C VAL A 49 -7.26 -7.70 -1.08
N VAL A 50 -8.02 -7.19 -0.10
CA VAL A 50 -7.57 -7.19 1.31
C VAL A 50 -7.51 -8.61 1.88
N ARG A 51 -8.47 -9.47 1.55
CA ARG A 51 -8.46 -10.88 1.99
C ARG A 51 -7.24 -11.64 1.48
N LEU A 52 -6.74 -11.31 0.29
CA LEU A 52 -5.54 -11.92 -0.28
C LEU A 52 -4.24 -11.31 0.26
N ALA A 53 -4.31 -10.24 1.05
CA ALA A 53 -3.12 -9.59 1.61
C ALA A 53 -2.39 -10.42 2.67
N GLY A 54 -3.03 -11.46 3.22
CA GLY A 54 -2.43 -12.35 4.22
C GLY A 54 -3.18 -13.67 4.34
N GLU A 55 -2.79 -14.49 5.31
CA GLU A 55 -3.50 -15.71 5.64
C GLU A 55 -4.92 -15.43 6.18
N PRO A 56 -5.90 -16.32 5.99
CA PRO A 56 -7.27 -16.09 6.44
C PRO A 56 -7.42 -15.78 7.94
N ARG A 57 -6.50 -16.29 8.77
CA ARG A 57 -6.49 -16.04 10.23
C ARG A 57 -5.94 -14.66 10.61
N ASP A 58 -5.16 -14.05 9.71
CA ASP A 58 -4.44 -12.80 9.93
C ASP A 58 -5.27 -11.59 9.44
N VAL A 59 -6.35 -11.82 8.68
CA VAL A 59 -7.17 -10.77 8.07
C VAL A 59 -8.60 -10.81 8.60
N GLN A 60 -9.02 -9.72 9.22
CA GLN A 60 -10.39 -9.48 9.67
C GLN A 60 -11.00 -8.37 8.82
N ILE A 61 -12.24 -8.56 8.36
CA ILE A 61 -12.94 -7.57 7.53
C ILE A 61 -14.33 -7.32 8.13
N THR A 62 -14.62 -6.05 8.40
CA THR A 62 -15.89 -5.57 8.94
C THR A 62 -16.57 -4.69 7.89
N ASN A 63 -17.89 -4.85 7.75
CA ASN A 63 -18.67 -3.98 6.87
C ASN A 63 -19.00 -2.67 7.59
N THR A 64 -18.92 -1.56 6.86
CA THR A 64 -19.42 -0.26 7.31
C THR A 64 -20.62 0.15 6.47
N ALA A 65 -21.28 1.25 6.83
CA ALA A 65 -22.43 1.75 6.08
C ALA A 65 -22.11 2.08 4.60
N SER A 66 -20.87 2.46 4.32
CA SER A 66 -20.42 2.92 2.98
C SER A 66 -19.23 2.13 2.44
N GLY A 67 -18.82 1.04 3.10
CA GLY A 67 -17.69 0.24 2.63
C GLY A 67 -17.23 -0.86 3.57
N ILE A 68 -15.91 -1.01 3.69
CA ILE A 68 -15.27 -2.01 4.55
C ILE A 68 -14.12 -1.40 5.33
N ASP A 69 -13.99 -1.82 6.58
CA ASP A 69 -12.76 -1.66 7.36
C ASP A 69 -12.14 -3.04 7.53
N ALA A 70 -10.84 -3.14 7.34
CA ALA A 70 -10.13 -4.40 7.45
C ALA A 70 -8.85 -4.23 8.25
N HIS A 71 -8.59 -5.21 9.10
CA HIS A 71 -7.43 -5.28 9.96
C HIS A 71 -6.64 -6.51 9.54
N ARG A 72 -5.37 -6.30 9.25
CA ARG A 72 -4.44 -7.36 8.97
C ARG A 72 -3.34 -7.33 10.02
N TYR A 73 -3.31 -8.34 10.86
CA TYR A 73 -2.32 -8.47 11.93
C TYR A 73 -1.59 -9.80 11.78
N PHE A 74 -0.27 -9.78 11.90
CA PHE A 74 0.49 -11.02 12.05
C PHE A 74 1.63 -10.83 13.02
N VAL A 75 1.98 -11.92 13.70
CA VAL A 75 3.10 -11.97 14.65
C VAL A 75 4.25 -12.71 13.98
N GLY A 76 5.39 -12.03 13.86
CA GLY A 76 6.65 -12.60 13.42
C GLY A 76 7.68 -12.63 14.54
N PHE A 77 8.78 -13.36 14.31
CA PHE A 77 9.92 -13.40 15.22
C PHE A 77 11.17 -12.90 14.50
N VAL A 78 11.90 -11.97 15.13
CA VAL A 78 13.23 -11.54 14.70
C VAL A 78 14.18 -11.79 15.86
N GLY A 79 15.06 -12.78 15.70
CA GLY A 79 15.88 -13.28 16.80
C GLY A 79 15.00 -13.85 17.92
N MET A 80 15.08 -13.25 19.12
CA MET A 80 14.23 -13.58 20.28
C MET A 80 13.06 -12.61 20.49
N ALA A 81 12.94 -11.57 19.66
CA ALA A 81 11.88 -10.59 19.76
C ALA A 81 10.63 -11.05 18.98
N SER A 82 9.46 -10.87 19.60
CA SER A 82 8.17 -10.99 18.92
C SER A 82 7.77 -9.61 18.39
N ILE A 83 7.51 -9.55 17.09
CA ILE A 83 7.10 -8.33 16.38
C ILE A 83 5.69 -8.55 15.85
N THR A 84 4.80 -7.60 16.14
CA THR A 84 3.46 -7.58 15.54
C THR A 84 3.37 -6.42 14.56
N ASP A 85 3.04 -6.71 13.30
CA ASP A 85 2.66 -5.68 12.33
C ASP A 85 1.13 -5.63 12.25
N ASP A 86 0.55 -4.43 12.40
CA ASP A 86 -0.88 -4.12 12.24
C ASP A 86 -1.06 -3.20 11.03
N TYR A 87 -1.73 -3.69 9.99
CA TYR A 87 -2.13 -2.92 8.83
C TYR A 87 -3.65 -2.74 8.82
N ARG A 88 -4.11 -1.49 8.78
CA ARG A 88 -5.53 -1.17 8.68
C ARG A 88 -5.87 -0.58 7.34
N PHE A 89 -6.92 -1.10 6.73
CA PHE A 89 -7.47 -0.63 5.47
C PHE A 89 -8.86 -0.08 5.73
N SER A 90 -9.13 1.13 5.27
CA SER A 90 -10.49 1.66 5.21
C SER A 90 -10.82 1.95 3.75
N VAL A 91 -11.83 1.26 3.24
CA VAL A 91 -12.29 1.40 1.86
C VAL A 91 -13.72 1.90 1.86
N THR A 92 -13.98 2.99 1.15
CA THR A 92 -15.33 3.50 0.91
C THR A 92 -15.67 3.43 -0.57
N ALA A 93 -16.94 3.17 -0.87
CA ALA A 93 -17.47 3.12 -2.22
C ALA A 93 -18.72 3.99 -2.30
N THR A 94 -18.67 5.05 -3.11
CA THR A 94 -19.76 6.03 -3.24
C THR A 94 -20.20 6.12 -4.70
N PRO A 95 -21.50 6.03 -5.01
CA PRO A 95 -22.00 6.29 -6.36
C PRO A 95 -21.58 7.68 -6.86
N ASP A 96 -21.06 7.78 -8.09
CA ASP A 96 -20.63 9.05 -8.71
C ASP A 96 -21.45 9.45 -9.95
N GLY A 97 -22.58 8.77 -10.18
CA GLY A 97 -23.48 8.98 -11.32
C GLY A 97 -23.06 8.27 -12.61
N LYS A 98 -21.79 7.85 -12.75
CA LYS A 98 -21.28 7.06 -13.89
C LYS A 98 -20.79 5.67 -13.47
N GLY A 99 -20.73 5.43 -12.16
CA GLY A 99 -20.38 4.18 -11.53
C GLY A 99 -20.16 4.42 -10.05
N THR A 100 -18.98 4.07 -9.56
CA THR A 100 -18.60 4.16 -8.15
C THR A 100 -17.21 4.76 -8.00
N ALA A 101 -17.10 5.82 -7.22
CA ALA A 101 -15.85 6.33 -6.69
C ALA A 101 -15.43 5.52 -5.46
N VAL A 102 -14.18 5.05 -5.46
CA VAL A 102 -13.55 4.33 -4.37
C VAL A 102 -12.51 5.22 -3.72
N SER A 103 -12.49 5.26 -2.40
CA SER A 103 -11.38 5.81 -1.62
C SER A 103 -10.78 4.72 -0.75
N LEU A 104 -9.44 4.72 -0.64
CA LEU A 104 -8.68 3.82 0.21
C LEU A 104 -7.82 4.63 1.18
N SER A 105 -7.87 4.29 2.46
CA SER A 105 -6.87 4.67 3.45
C SER A 105 -6.14 3.42 3.93
N ILE A 106 -4.82 3.54 4.14
CA ILE A 106 -3.99 2.52 4.75
C ILE A 106 -3.26 3.18 5.91
N SER A 107 -3.28 2.56 7.07
CA SER A 107 -2.36 2.88 8.17
C SER A 107 -1.59 1.63 8.56
N ALA A 108 -0.37 1.81 9.06
CA ALA A 108 0.48 0.70 9.45
C ALA A 108 1.17 1.03 10.77
N GLU A 109 1.16 0.07 11.69
CA GLU A 109 1.74 0.20 13.03
C GLU A 109 2.53 -1.08 13.35
N ARG A 110 3.67 -0.93 14.01
CA ARG A 110 4.42 -2.06 14.56
C ARG A 110 4.40 -1.99 16.08
N MET A 111 4.00 -3.08 16.71
CA MET A 111 4.10 -3.27 18.15
C MET A 111 5.23 -4.26 18.46
N ASN A 112 6.30 -3.77 19.08
CA ASN A 112 7.38 -4.62 19.63
C ASN A 112 6.98 -5.08 21.02
N MET A 113 6.83 -6.39 21.22
CA MET A 113 6.35 -6.90 22.52
C MET A 113 7.46 -7.12 23.55
N ASN A 114 8.73 -7.27 23.13
CA ASN A 114 9.80 -7.79 24.02
C ASN A 114 11.19 -7.10 23.89
N SER A 115 11.35 -5.94 23.25
CA SER A 115 12.70 -5.33 23.16
C SER A 115 12.69 -3.80 23.14
N ASP A 116 13.59 -3.21 23.93
CA ASP A 116 14.09 -1.82 23.80
C ASP A 116 15.02 -1.68 22.55
N GLU A 117 15.25 -2.77 21.81
CA GLU A 117 16.07 -2.78 20.61
C GLU A 117 15.29 -2.17 19.43
N ALA A 118 15.73 -0.99 19.04
CA ALA A 118 15.28 -0.25 17.89
C ALA A 118 15.67 -0.93 16.56
N ASP A 119 14.76 -0.84 15.58
CA ASP A 119 15.07 -0.73 14.14
C ASP A 119 15.78 -1.90 13.42
N ILE A 120 15.49 -3.15 13.75
CA ILE A 120 15.90 -4.27 12.88
C ILE A 120 14.82 -4.55 11.82
N GLY A 121 15.05 -4.09 10.58
CA GLY A 121 14.24 -4.45 9.41
C GLY A 121 12.89 -3.72 9.30
N VAL A 122 12.87 -2.43 9.59
CA VAL A 122 11.67 -1.58 9.58
C VAL A 122 11.15 -1.35 8.15
N SER A 123 9.90 -1.76 7.91
CA SER A 123 9.13 -1.16 6.82
C SER A 123 9.02 0.34 7.11
N PRO A 124 9.26 1.23 6.13
CA PRO A 124 9.18 2.68 6.34
C PRO A 124 7.74 3.17 6.60
N LEU A 125 6.77 2.27 6.68
CA LEU A 125 5.35 2.55 6.90
C LEU A 125 4.92 2.49 8.36
N LEU A 126 5.70 1.84 9.22
CA LEU A 126 5.23 1.36 10.53
C LEU A 126 5.39 2.42 11.63
N ASP A 127 4.84 3.61 11.40
CA ASP A 127 4.88 4.76 12.31
C ASP A 127 3.55 5.02 13.03
N GLY A 128 2.55 4.16 12.82
CA GLY A 128 1.19 4.32 13.34
C GLY A 128 0.36 5.36 12.60
N ALA A 129 0.92 6.01 11.58
CA ALA A 129 0.25 7.03 10.78
C ALA A 129 -0.36 6.45 9.49
N GLN A 130 -1.06 7.32 8.77
CA GLN A 130 -1.52 7.01 7.43
C GLN A 130 -0.31 6.85 6.51
N VAL A 131 -0.29 5.78 5.72
CA VAL A 131 0.75 5.51 4.74
C VAL A 131 0.78 6.64 3.69
N GLN A 132 1.91 7.34 3.59
CA GLN A 132 2.12 8.45 2.65
C GLN A 132 3.09 8.10 1.50
N VAL A 133 3.12 6.83 1.09
CA VAL A 133 3.85 6.37 -0.10
C VAL A 133 2.89 5.64 -1.04
N ALA A 134 3.09 5.81 -2.34
CA ALA A 134 2.04 5.54 -3.32
C ALA A 134 1.93 4.06 -3.67
N ASP A 135 3.03 3.33 -3.46
CA ASP A 135 3.22 1.95 -3.91
C ASP A 135 2.16 0.96 -3.40
N PRO A 136 1.76 0.95 -2.11
CA PRO A 136 0.68 0.06 -1.67
C PRO A 136 -0.67 0.42 -2.30
N TYR A 137 -0.95 1.70 -2.55
CA TYR A 137 -2.17 2.13 -3.26
C TYR A 137 -2.14 1.73 -4.73
N LYS A 138 -0.99 1.87 -5.41
CA LYS A 138 -0.83 1.41 -6.80
C LYS A 138 -1.11 -0.09 -6.91
N LEU A 139 -0.56 -0.91 -6.01
CA LEU A 139 -0.77 -2.35 -6.03
C LEU A 139 -2.22 -2.72 -5.70
N PHE A 140 -2.83 -2.07 -4.71
CA PHE A 140 -4.25 -2.27 -4.39
C PHE A 140 -5.14 -2.02 -5.60
N PHE A 141 -4.98 -0.86 -6.24
CA PHE A 141 -5.81 -0.49 -7.38
C PHE A 141 -5.49 -1.31 -8.63
N ALA A 142 -4.25 -1.73 -8.83
CA ALA A 142 -3.91 -2.68 -9.88
C ALA A 142 -4.66 -4.02 -9.71
N ARG A 143 -4.74 -4.54 -8.47
CA ARG A 143 -5.46 -5.79 -8.18
C ARG A 143 -6.98 -5.61 -8.30
N MET A 144 -7.51 -4.45 -7.93
CA MET A 144 -8.90 -4.06 -8.20
C MET A 144 -9.21 -4.03 -9.70
N ASP A 145 -8.34 -3.41 -10.50
CA ASP A 145 -8.50 -3.33 -11.95
C ASP A 145 -8.57 -4.73 -12.57
N TYR A 146 -7.85 -5.72 -12.03
CA TYR A 146 -7.91 -7.12 -12.51
C TYR A 146 -9.27 -7.74 -12.17
N LEU A 147 -9.68 -7.61 -10.90
CA LEU A 147 -10.95 -8.17 -10.42
C LEU A 147 -12.19 -7.56 -11.09
N LEU A 148 -12.07 -6.33 -11.59
CA LEU A 148 -13.12 -5.60 -12.29
C LEU A 148 -12.93 -5.59 -13.81
N GLY A 149 -12.03 -6.42 -14.35
CA GLY A 149 -11.86 -6.63 -15.79
C GLY A 149 -11.25 -5.47 -16.58
N LYS A 150 -10.69 -4.46 -15.91
CA LYS A 150 -9.99 -3.34 -16.56
C LYS A 150 -8.57 -3.68 -17.00
N ARG A 151 -7.97 -4.71 -16.40
CA ARG A 151 -6.68 -5.26 -16.83
C ARG A 151 -6.77 -6.79 -16.93
N PRO A 152 -5.99 -7.41 -17.83
CA PRO A 152 -6.00 -8.86 -18.02
C PRO A 152 -5.08 -9.61 -17.05
N ASP A 153 -4.15 -8.93 -16.37
CA ASP A 153 -3.09 -9.55 -15.57
C ASP A 153 -3.20 -9.21 -14.08
N TRP A 154 -3.06 -10.21 -13.22
CA TRP A 154 -2.85 -9.99 -11.79
C TRP A 154 -1.43 -9.46 -11.55
N VAL A 155 -1.31 -8.34 -10.83
CA VAL A 155 0.00 -7.86 -10.37
C VAL A 155 0.32 -8.52 -9.05
N SER A 156 1.26 -9.47 -9.12
CA SER A 156 1.88 -10.07 -7.96
C SER A 156 2.81 -9.07 -7.26
N CYS A 157 3.11 -9.31 -5.99
CA CYS A 157 4.10 -8.58 -5.22
C CYS A 157 5.46 -8.55 -5.91
N ALA A 158 5.88 -9.68 -6.49
CA ALA A 158 7.13 -9.78 -7.25
C ALA A 158 7.11 -8.96 -8.56
N ALA A 159 5.95 -8.82 -9.20
CA ALA A 159 5.81 -8.08 -10.46
C ALA A 159 5.56 -6.58 -10.25
N ALA A 160 5.13 -6.16 -9.05
CA ALA A 160 4.77 -4.78 -8.75
C ALA A 160 5.91 -3.77 -9.04
N PRO A 161 7.20 -4.05 -8.74
CA PRO A 161 8.27 -3.13 -9.09
C PRO A 161 8.39 -2.88 -10.60
N ALA A 162 8.38 -3.94 -11.40
CA ALA A 162 8.51 -3.82 -12.84
C ALA A 162 7.26 -3.22 -13.51
N LYS A 163 6.06 -3.57 -13.02
CA LYS A 163 4.79 -3.17 -13.68
C LYS A 163 4.22 -1.84 -13.19
N LEU A 164 4.49 -1.45 -11.95
CA LEU A 164 3.89 -0.27 -11.31
C LEU A 164 4.94 0.77 -10.89
N GLY A 165 6.23 0.49 -11.10
CA GLY A 165 7.32 1.29 -10.54
C GLY A 165 7.25 1.35 -9.01
N ALA A 166 6.78 0.28 -8.37
CA ALA A 166 6.71 0.17 -6.93
C ALA A 166 8.09 -0.23 -6.39
N SER A 167 8.75 0.66 -5.66
CA SER A 167 10.13 0.45 -5.22
C SER A 167 10.25 0.18 -3.73
N ILE A 168 9.22 0.51 -2.95
CA ILE A 168 9.24 0.41 -1.49
C ILE A 168 7.85 0.03 -0.94
N ALA A 169 7.81 -0.45 0.30
CA ALA A 169 6.63 -0.36 1.16
C ALA A 169 5.37 -1.12 0.67
N LEU A 170 5.56 -2.31 0.10
CA LEU A 170 4.44 -3.17 -0.33
C LEU A 170 3.90 -4.08 0.79
N ASP A 171 4.52 -4.04 1.97
CA ASP A 171 4.24 -4.91 3.12
C ASP A 171 2.76 -5.03 3.49
N PRO A 172 1.91 -3.97 3.44
CA PRO A 172 0.49 -4.10 3.75
C PRO A 172 -0.20 -5.19 2.92
N LEU A 173 0.21 -5.35 1.66
CA LEU A 173 -0.40 -6.27 0.69
C LEU A 173 0.46 -7.51 0.38
N CYS A 174 1.70 -7.55 0.87
CA CYS A 174 2.71 -8.50 0.39
C CYS A 174 3.46 -9.27 1.46
N ALA A 175 3.69 -8.69 2.65
CA ALA A 175 4.40 -9.41 3.70
C ALA A 175 3.60 -10.67 4.06
N ASN A 176 4.18 -11.88 4.02
CA ASN A 176 3.47 -13.13 4.33
C ASN A 176 2.12 -13.33 3.60
N SER A 177 1.95 -12.72 2.43
CA SER A 177 0.79 -12.95 1.57
C SER A 177 1.03 -14.18 0.70
N PRO A 178 0.00 -15.01 0.43
CA PRO A 178 0.10 -16.07 -0.57
C PRO A 178 0.33 -15.52 -1.99
N ASP A 179 0.03 -14.24 -2.24
CA ASP A 179 0.21 -13.52 -3.51
C ASP A 179 -0.41 -14.22 -4.75
N ALA A 180 -1.31 -15.16 -4.51
CA ALA A 180 -1.94 -15.96 -5.55
C ALA A 180 -3.02 -15.14 -6.27
N ALA A 181 -2.98 -15.17 -7.60
CA ALA A 181 -4.01 -14.58 -8.43
C ALA A 181 -5.34 -15.34 -8.22
N PRO A 182 -6.44 -14.64 -7.89
CA PRO A 182 -7.75 -15.28 -7.90
C PRO A 182 -8.16 -15.61 -9.35
N PRO A 183 -9.01 -16.62 -9.55
CA PRO A 183 -9.55 -16.90 -10.87
C PRO A 183 -10.23 -15.65 -11.44
N PRO A 184 -10.07 -15.36 -12.75
CA PRO A 184 -10.73 -14.22 -13.37
C PRO A 184 -12.25 -14.37 -13.22
N ARG A 185 -12.91 -13.28 -12.82
CA ARG A 185 -14.38 -13.25 -12.77
C ARG A 185 -14.85 -12.99 -14.20
N GLY A 186 -15.29 -14.05 -14.87
CA GLY A 186 -15.93 -14.01 -16.20
C GLY A 186 -17.33 -13.42 -16.16
#